data_AF-A0A091PHX4-F1
#
_entry.id   AF-A0A091PHX4-F1
#
_cell.length_a   1.000
_cell.length_b   1.000
_cell.length_c   1.000
_cell.angle_alpha   90.00
_cell.angle_beta   90.00
_cell.angle_gamma   90.00
#
_symmetry.space_group_name_H-M   'P 1'
#
loop_
_entity.id
_entity.type
_entity.pdbx_description
1 polymer ?
#
loop_
_entity_poly.entity_id
_entity_poly.type
_entity_poly.pdbx_seq_one_letter_code
_entity_poly.pdbx_strand_id
1 'polypeptide(L)'
;KSLSSIQVRHTTNKVSPDPQFSRERSTFGVPLETLIQDATQCGVPFLVTQMVEYLEVFGLERVGIFRISGSVNKIKKLKQKYNQGEKVDLVNDGDVDSVASLLKLFLKELPVAVFPDNICSGLLKTLQEHKIHTTECIENLRQLLSCLPKAHQNLLQFLSAFLLKVATYSAVNFMTLENLAIVFGPALFK
;
A
#
# COMPACT_ATOMS: atom_id res chain seq x y z
N LYS A 1 61.99 -28.76 41.90
CA LYS A 1 61.81 -27.67 40.91
C LYS A 1 61.43 -28.30 39.57
N SER A 2 60.34 -27.83 38.96
CA SER A 2 59.86 -28.06 37.57
C SER A 2 59.49 -29.49 37.17
N LEU A 3 58.21 -29.86 37.10
CA LEU A 3 57.12 -29.50 36.16
C LEU A 3 57.17 -30.25 34.83
N SER A 4 56.18 -31.14 34.73
CA SER A 4 55.65 -31.88 33.60
C SER A 4 55.24 -30.97 32.43
N SER A 5 55.58 -31.39 31.21
CA SER A 5 55.17 -30.70 29.98
C SER A 5 53.89 -31.33 29.43
N ILE A 6 52.79 -30.59 29.56
CA ILE A 6 51.46 -30.91 29.01
C ILE A 6 51.41 -30.43 27.56
N GLN A 7 50.98 -31.30 26.63
CA GLN A 7 50.65 -30.93 25.25
C GLN A 7 49.40 -30.03 25.22
N VAL A 8 49.55 -28.79 24.75
CA VAL A 8 48.44 -27.88 24.48
C VAL A 8 47.92 -28.14 23.07
N ARG A 9 46.74 -28.74 22.96
CA ARG A 9 45.97 -28.76 21.70
C ARG A 9 45.39 -27.37 21.47
N HIS A 10 45.90 -26.66 20.45
CA HIS A 10 45.25 -25.45 19.95
C HIS A 10 43.94 -25.82 19.24
N THR A 11 42.81 -25.56 19.89
CA THR A 11 41.50 -25.50 19.23
C THR A 11 41.31 -24.12 18.64
N THR A 12 41.52 -23.97 17.33
CA THR A 12 41.10 -22.76 16.62
C THR A 12 39.58 -22.81 16.44
N ASN A 13 38.85 -22.16 17.35
CA ASN A 13 37.43 -21.85 17.13
C ASN A 13 37.34 -20.83 15.98
N LYS A 14 37.10 -21.33 14.75
CA LYS A 14 36.59 -20.51 13.67
C LYS A 14 35.14 -20.16 14.02
N VAL A 15 34.94 -18.94 14.51
CA VAL A 15 33.60 -18.36 14.62
C VAL A 15 33.16 -18.02 13.20
N SER A 16 32.38 -18.91 12.60
CA SER A 16 31.60 -18.59 11.40
C SER A 16 30.56 -17.53 11.80
N PRO A 17 30.33 -16.48 11.00
CA PRO A 17 29.21 -15.58 11.27
C PRO A 17 27.92 -16.40 11.16
N ASP A 18 27.08 -16.31 12.19
CA ASP A 18 25.71 -16.79 12.16
C ASP A 18 25.05 -16.32 10.85
N PRO A 19 24.33 -17.19 10.11
CA PRO A 19 23.45 -16.71 9.07
C PRO A 19 22.37 -15.89 9.77
N GLN A 20 22.58 -14.57 9.83
CA GLN A 20 21.52 -13.63 10.14
C GLN A 20 20.45 -13.85 9.07
N PHE A 21 19.45 -14.68 9.38
CA PHE A 21 18.15 -14.61 8.76
C PHE A 21 17.60 -13.23 9.11
N SER A 22 18.05 -12.20 8.38
CA SER A 22 17.28 -10.98 8.24
C SER A 22 15.95 -11.44 7.70
N ARG A 23 14.90 -11.47 8.54
CA ARG A 23 13.53 -11.57 8.03
C ARG A 23 13.43 -10.47 6.99
N GLU A 24 13.38 -10.83 5.71
CA GLU A 24 13.18 -9.89 4.63
C GLU A 24 11.85 -9.19 4.92
N ARG A 25 11.91 -7.94 5.42
CA ARG A 25 10.72 -7.13 5.71
C ARG A 25 10.16 -6.61 4.39
N SER A 26 9.48 -7.48 3.64
CA SER A 26 8.77 -7.05 2.43
C SER A 26 7.51 -6.28 2.82
N THR A 27 7.28 -5.12 2.18
CA THR A 27 6.08 -4.28 2.38
C THR A 27 5.11 -4.42 1.20
N PHE A 28 5.62 -4.67 0.01
CA PHE A 28 4.82 -5.00 -1.18
C PHE A 28 4.61 -6.51 -1.30
N GLY A 29 3.48 -6.92 -1.88
CA GLY A 29 3.20 -8.33 -2.15
C GLY A 29 2.83 -9.16 -0.93
N VAL A 30 2.58 -8.53 0.23
CA VAL A 30 2.23 -9.21 1.49
C VAL A 30 0.81 -8.88 1.92
N PRO A 31 0.14 -9.74 2.72
CA PRO A 31 -1.22 -9.47 3.18
C PRO A 31 -1.29 -8.16 3.96
N LEU A 32 -2.37 -7.39 3.78
CA LEU A 32 -2.50 -6.06 4.40
C LEU A 32 -2.42 -6.14 5.93
N GLU A 33 -2.91 -7.24 6.50
CA GLU A 33 -2.91 -7.52 7.94
C GLU A 33 -1.50 -7.66 8.52
N THR A 34 -0.51 -8.07 7.72
CA THR A 34 0.87 -8.19 8.22
C THR A 34 1.55 -6.84 8.40
N LEU A 35 1.02 -5.79 7.76
CA LEU A 35 1.54 -4.42 7.80
C LEU A 35 0.97 -3.60 8.97
N ILE A 36 0.13 -4.19 9.82
CA ILE A 36 -0.51 -3.49 10.95
C ILE A 36 0.50 -3.02 11.99
N GLN A 37 1.62 -3.73 12.17
CA GLN A 37 2.66 -3.35 13.14
C GLN A 37 3.35 -2.02 12.77
N ASP A 38 3.45 -1.76 11.48
CA ASP A 38 3.99 -0.51 10.92
C ASP A 38 2.86 0.44 10.49
N ALA A 39 1.64 0.27 11.03
CA ALA A 39 0.52 1.14 10.71
C ALA A 39 0.53 2.42 11.54
N THR A 40 -0.04 3.47 10.96
CA THR A 40 -0.32 4.72 11.67
C THR A 40 -1.45 4.52 12.69
N GLN A 41 -1.73 5.54 13.51
CA GLN A 41 -2.83 5.50 14.48
C GLN A 41 -4.20 5.21 13.82
N CYS A 42 -4.34 5.49 12.52
CA CYS A 42 -5.55 5.21 11.74
C CYS A 42 -5.64 3.74 11.25
N GLY A 43 -4.65 2.89 11.57
CA GLY A 43 -4.62 1.49 11.15
C GLY A 43 -4.39 1.31 9.65
N VAL A 44 -3.67 2.25 9.02
CA VAL A 44 -3.26 2.21 7.60
C VAL A 44 -1.74 2.06 7.54
N PRO A 45 -1.18 1.23 6.63
CA PRO A 45 0.27 1.06 6.52
C PRO A 45 1.02 2.38 6.33
N PHE A 46 2.15 2.55 7.00
CA PHE A 46 2.93 3.79 6.96
C PHE A 46 3.35 4.22 5.55
N LEU A 47 3.72 3.29 4.66
CA LEU A 47 4.06 3.62 3.28
C LEU A 47 2.89 4.26 2.52
N VAL A 48 1.65 3.80 2.75
CA VAL A 48 0.46 4.35 2.10
C VAL A 48 0.22 5.77 2.60
N THR A 49 0.35 5.98 3.91
CA THR A 49 0.19 7.31 4.51
C THR A 49 1.22 8.29 3.95
N GLN A 50 2.50 7.91 3.91
CA GLN A 50 3.56 8.76 3.33
C GLN A 50 3.31 9.11 1.87
N MET A 51 2.91 8.13 1.04
CA MET A 51 2.61 8.38 -0.37
C MET A 51 1.42 9.32 -0.54
N VAL A 52 0.36 9.15 0.26
CA VAL A 52 -0.82 10.02 0.23
C VAL A 52 -0.47 11.43 0.70
N GLU A 53 0.22 11.59 1.83
CA GLU A 53 0.66 12.90 2.33
C GLU A 53 1.49 13.66 1.29
N TYR A 54 2.45 12.98 0.64
CA TYR A 54 3.23 13.56 -0.45
C TYR A 54 2.33 14.03 -1.60
N LEU A 55 1.38 13.20 -2.04
CA LEU A 55 0.49 13.55 -3.15
C LEU A 55 -0.53 14.64 -2.79
N GLU A 56 -0.92 14.75 -1.52
CA GLU A 56 -1.75 15.87 -1.06
C GLU A 56 -0.99 17.20 -1.08
N VAL A 57 0.31 17.18 -0.79
CA VAL A 57 1.14 18.40 -0.81
C VAL A 57 1.55 18.79 -2.22
N PHE A 58 1.93 17.84 -3.07
CA PHE A 58 2.56 18.12 -4.37
C PHE A 58 1.71 17.75 -5.59
N GLY A 59 0.66 16.94 -5.40
CA GLY A 59 -0.03 16.26 -6.51
C GLY A 59 -1.44 16.75 -6.84
N LEU A 60 -2.11 17.51 -5.97
CA LEU A 60 -3.54 17.83 -6.15
C LEU A 60 -3.83 18.60 -7.45
N GLU A 61 -2.90 19.43 -7.92
CA GLU A 61 -3.05 20.18 -9.18
C GLU A 61 -2.34 19.54 -10.38
N ARG A 62 -1.72 18.36 -10.19
CA ARG A 62 -1.03 17.66 -11.29
C ARG A 62 -2.05 17.15 -12.30
N VAL A 63 -2.08 17.78 -13.48
CA VAL A 63 -2.88 17.34 -14.63
C VAL A 63 -2.71 15.86 -14.90
N GLY A 64 -3.81 15.11 -14.85
CA GLY A 64 -3.84 13.68 -15.09
C GLY A 64 -3.20 12.84 -13.99
N ILE A 65 -3.12 13.33 -12.74
CA ILE A 65 -2.66 12.53 -11.60
C ILE A 65 -3.34 11.15 -11.58
N PHE A 66 -2.58 10.09 -11.29
CA PHE A 66 -2.96 8.68 -11.42
C PHE A 66 -3.22 8.17 -12.85
N ARG A 67 -3.63 9.00 -13.81
CA ARG A 67 -3.78 8.59 -15.21
C ARG A 67 -2.42 8.49 -15.91
N ILE A 68 -1.53 9.45 -15.67
CA ILE A 68 -0.19 9.48 -16.26
C ILE A 68 0.72 8.49 -15.52
N SER A 69 1.42 7.65 -16.28
CA SER A 69 2.39 6.69 -15.73
C SER A 69 3.68 7.40 -15.34
N GLY A 70 4.17 7.09 -14.15
CA GLY A 70 5.47 7.57 -13.69
C GLY A 70 6.64 6.77 -14.26
N SER A 71 7.86 7.20 -13.92
CA SER A 71 9.09 6.52 -14.31
C SER A 71 9.20 5.13 -13.68
N VAL A 72 9.24 4.10 -14.52
CA VAL A 72 9.41 2.69 -14.11
C VAL A 72 10.65 2.50 -13.23
N ASN A 73 11.74 3.19 -13.55
CA ASN A 73 12.99 3.11 -12.80
C ASN A 73 12.85 3.69 -11.38
N LYS A 74 12.18 4.84 -11.24
CA LYS A 74 11.92 5.43 -9.92
C LYS A 74 10.98 4.57 -9.10
N ILE A 75 9.90 4.07 -9.71
CA ILE A 75 8.94 3.17 -9.06
C ILE A 75 9.65 1.92 -8.52
N LYS A 76 10.49 1.28 -9.35
CA LYS A 76 11.27 0.10 -8.94
C LYS A 76 12.20 0.40 -7.77
N LYS A 77 12.93 1.53 -7.82
CA LYS A 77 13.85 1.96 -6.75
C LYS A 77 13.10 2.24 -5.44
N LEU A 78 12.02 3.01 -5.49
CA LEU A 78 11.21 3.34 -4.32
C LEU A 78 10.59 2.08 -3.68
N LYS A 79 10.01 1.20 -4.51
CA LYS A 79 9.50 -0.10 -4.05
C LYS A 79 10.59 -0.92 -3.36
N GLN A 80 11.78 -0.99 -3.96
CA GLN A 80 12.91 -1.73 -3.39
C GLN A 80 13.30 -1.18 -2.01
N LYS A 81 13.43 0.16 -1.87
CA LYS A 81 13.71 0.80 -0.58
C LYS A 81 12.67 0.43 0.48
N TYR A 82 11.38 0.51 0.14
CA TYR A 82 10.31 0.11 1.05
C TYR A 82 10.38 -1.37 1.45
N ASN A 83 10.70 -2.28 0.53
CA ASN A 83 10.85 -3.72 0.81
C ASN A 83 12.11 -4.07 1.59
N GLN A 84 13.09 -3.17 1.65
CA GLN A 84 14.31 -3.35 2.43
C GLN A 84 14.21 -2.67 3.81
N GLY A 85 13.10 -1.98 4.09
CA GLY A 85 12.94 -1.17 5.29
C GLY A 85 13.85 0.06 5.31
N GLU A 86 14.35 0.48 4.15
CA GLU A 86 15.16 1.69 4.03
C GLU A 86 14.29 2.95 4.19
N LYS A 87 14.92 4.04 4.62
CA LYS A 87 14.26 5.36 4.64
C LYS A 87 13.98 5.78 3.20
N VAL A 88 12.71 6.07 2.92
CA VAL A 88 12.26 6.58 1.62
C VAL A 88 12.08 8.10 1.71
N ASP A 89 12.67 8.81 0.76
CA ASP A 89 12.49 10.26 0.61
C ASP A 89 11.76 10.53 -0.71
N LEU A 90 10.44 10.66 -0.64
CA LEU A 90 9.60 10.84 -1.83
C LEU A 90 9.86 12.17 -2.56
N VAL A 91 10.37 13.18 -1.86
CA VAL A 91 10.66 14.51 -2.43
C VAL A 91 11.92 14.44 -3.29
N ASN A 92 12.96 13.78 -2.81
CA ASN A 92 14.25 13.73 -3.51
C ASN A 92 14.35 12.54 -4.49
N ASP A 93 13.77 11.39 -4.16
CA ASP A 93 13.87 10.18 -4.98
C ASP A 93 12.71 10.00 -5.98
N GLY A 94 11.60 10.72 -5.74
CA GLY A 94 10.34 10.55 -6.46
C GLY A 94 10.00 11.63 -7.49
N ASP A 95 8.75 11.60 -7.92
CA ASP A 95 7.98 12.67 -8.56
C ASP A 95 6.49 12.28 -8.45
N VAL A 96 5.58 13.23 -8.72
CA VAL A 96 4.14 13.00 -8.53
C VAL A 96 3.63 11.77 -9.31
N ASP A 97 4.02 11.61 -10.58
CA ASP A 97 3.52 10.53 -11.43
C ASP A 97 4.07 9.17 -10.96
N SER A 98 5.34 9.13 -10.53
CA SER A 98 5.97 7.94 -9.94
C SER A 98 5.36 7.55 -8.60
N VAL A 99 5.11 8.49 -7.70
CA VAL A 99 4.51 8.18 -6.38
C VAL A 99 3.04 7.76 -6.54
N ALA A 100 2.28 8.43 -7.42
CA ALA A 100 0.91 8.04 -7.76
C ALA A 100 0.85 6.61 -8.36
N SER A 101 1.81 6.28 -9.24
CA SER A 101 1.92 4.94 -9.81
C SER A 101 2.35 3.89 -8.78
N LEU A 102 3.22 4.25 -7.84
CA LEU A 102 3.66 3.37 -6.76
C LEU A 102 2.53 3.05 -5.79
N LEU A 103 1.68 4.02 -5.45
CA LEU A 103 0.49 3.79 -4.62
C LEU A 103 -0.46 2.79 -5.28
N LYS A 104 -0.75 2.97 -6.58
CA LYS A 104 -1.57 1.99 -7.33
C LYS A 104 -0.92 0.62 -7.38
N LEU A 105 0.41 0.56 -7.55
CA LEU A 105 1.15 -0.69 -7.57
C LEU A 105 1.05 -1.43 -6.24
N PHE A 106 1.14 -0.72 -5.11
CA PHE A 106 0.96 -1.31 -3.79
C PHE A 106 -0.39 -2.03 -3.68
N LEU A 107 -1.49 -1.35 -4.05
CA LEU A 107 -2.84 -1.91 -4.00
C LEU A 107 -2.98 -3.14 -4.91
N LYS A 108 -2.46 -3.04 -6.14
CA LYS A 108 -2.50 -4.13 -7.12
C LYS A 108 -1.76 -5.39 -6.65
N GLU A 109 -0.66 -5.21 -5.92
CA GLU A 109 0.20 -6.32 -5.46
C GLU A 109 -0.24 -6.93 -4.14
N LEU A 110 -1.20 -6.35 -3.41
CA LEU A 110 -1.77 -7.01 -2.22
C LEU A 110 -2.25 -8.42 -2.60
N PRO A 111 -1.92 -9.49 -1.85
CA PRO A 111 -2.36 -10.85 -2.17
C PRO A 111 -3.88 -10.97 -2.29
N VAL A 112 -4.61 -10.33 -1.36
CA VAL A 112 -6.07 -10.16 -1.40
C VAL A 112 -6.37 -8.72 -1.79
N ALA A 113 -7.30 -8.52 -2.73
CA ALA A 113 -7.71 -7.19 -3.18
C ALA A 113 -8.32 -6.37 -2.03
N VAL A 114 -8.34 -5.04 -2.17
CA VAL A 114 -9.00 -4.16 -1.18
C VAL A 114 -10.48 -4.52 -1.04
N PHE A 115 -11.15 -4.86 -2.14
CA PHE A 115 -12.45 -5.53 -2.17
C PHE A 115 -12.27 -7.02 -2.47
N PRO A 116 -12.32 -7.90 -1.46
CA PRO A 116 -12.23 -9.34 -1.66
C PRO A 116 -13.43 -9.88 -2.46
N ASP A 117 -13.24 -10.98 -3.20
CA ASP A 117 -14.24 -11.56 -4.11
C ASP A 117 -15.59 -11.87 -3.46
N ASN A 118 -15.57 -12.30 -2.19
CA ASN A 118 -16.77 -12.59 -1.42
C ASN A 118 -17.61 -11.32 -1.16
N ILE A 119 -17.00 -10.14 -1.13
CA ILE A 119 -17.69 -8.85 -1.03
C ILE A 119 -18.14 -8.38 -2.40
N CYS A 120 -17.33 -8.56 -3.45
CA CYS A 120 -17.63 -8.14 -4.83
C CYS A 120 -18.96 -8.68 -5.35
N SER A 121 -19.24 -9.96 -5.11
CA SER A 121 -20.52 -10.58 -5.50
C SER A 121 -21.74 -9.90 -4.86
N GLY A 122 -21.65 -9.56 -3.57
CA GLY A 122 -22.68 -8.81 -2.84
C GLY A 122 -22.86 -7.40 -3.39
N LEU A 123 -21.75 -6.69 -3.65
CA LEU A 123 -21.78 -5.34 -4.22
C LEU A 123 -22.48 -5.33 -5.58
N LEU A 124 -22.12 -6.25 -6.47
CA LEU A 124 -22.72 -6.34 -7.81
C LEU A 124 -24.22 -6.61 -7.72
N LYS A 125 -24.62 -7.56 -6.86
CA LYS A 125 -26.04 -7.87 -6.64
C LYS A 125 -26.81 -6.63 -6.15
N THR A 126 -26.30 -5.93 -5.15
CA THR A 126 -26.94 -4.70 -4.64
C THR A 126 -27.05 -3.61 -5.71
N LEU A 127 -26.04 -3.47 -6.58
CA LEU A 127 -26.07 -2.49 -7.67
C LEU A 127 -27.01 -2.88 -8.82
N GLN A 128 -27.32 -4.17 -8.99
CA GLN A 128 -28.28 -4.66 -9.99
C GLN A 128 -29.73 -4.59 -9.50
N GLU A 129 -29.95 -4.88 -8.22
CA GLU A 129 -31.30 -4.97 -7.62
C GLU A 129 -31.88 -3.60 -7.25
N HIS A 130 -31.02 -2.61 -6.97
CA HIS A 130 -31.46 -1.29 -6.53
C HIS A 130 -30.98 -0.20 -7.49
N LYS A 131 -31.77 0.86 -7.63
CA LYS A 131 -31.31 2.09 -8.28
C LYS A 131 -30.19 2.71 -7.43
N ILE A 132 -29.12 3.14 -8.09
CA ILE A 132 -28.00 3.84 -7.45
C ILE A 132 -28.56 5.06 -6.70
N HIS A 133 -28.03 5.33 -5.50
CA HIS A 133 -28.41 6.42 -4.60
C HIS A 133 -29.74 6.29 -3.84
N THR A 134 -30.45 5.15 -3.92
CA THR A 134 -31.55 4.91 -2.97
C THR A 134 -30.99 4.63 -1.58
N THR A 135 -31.75 5.01 -0.54
CA THR A 135 -31.39 4.74 0.86
C THR A 135 -31.13 3.25 1.09
N GLU A 136 -31.96 2.39 0.51
CA GLU A 136 -31.81 0.93 0.59
C GLU A 136 -30.50 0.43 -0.04
N CYS A 137 -30.15 0.94 -1.23
CA CYS A 137 -28.87 0.61 -1.87
C CYS A 137 -27.69 1.03 -0.98
N ILE A 138 -27.71 2.26 -0.45
CA ILE A 138 -26.65 2.80 0.39
C ILE A 138 -26.49 1.96 1.68
N GLU A 139 -27.59 1.61 2.35
CA GLU A 139 -27.54 0.79 3.56
C GLU A 139 -27.03 -0.63 3.28
N ASN A 140 -27.46 -1.26 2.19
CA ASN A 140 -26.95 -2.58 1.78
C ASN A 140 -25.44 -2.54 1.47
N LEU A 141 -24.97 -1.53 0.74
CA LEU A 141 -23.55 -1.31 0.50
C LEU A 141 -22.79 -1.12 1.82
N ARG A 142 -23.33 -0.31 2.74
CA ARG A 142 -22.72 -0.07 4.05
C ARG A 142 -22.58 -1.36 4.86
N GLN A 143 -23.60 -2.21 4.87
CA GLN A 143 -23.56 -3.51 5.54
C GLN A 143 -22.46 -4.39 4.94
N LEU A 144 -22.39 -4.52 3.62
CA LEU A 144 -21.35 -5.29 2.95
C LEU A 144 -19.93 -4.79 3.28
N LEU A 145 -19.72 -3.48 3.25
CA LEU A 145 -18.42 -2.88 3.58
C LEU A 145 -18.05 -3.07 5.06
N SER A 146 -19.03 -3.17 5.97
CA SER A 146 -18.78 -3.46 7.38
C SER A 146 -18.29 -4.88 7.64
N CYS A 147 -18.52 -5.80 6.70
CA CYS A 147 -18.02 -7.19 6.75
C CYS A 147 -16.55 -7.32 6.31
N LEU A 148 -15.93 -6.28 5.77
CA LEU A 148 -14.51 -6.30 5.39
C LEU A 148 -13.62 -6.50 6.63
N PRO A 149 -12.44 -7.12 6.50
CA PRO A 149 -11.44 -7.09 7.56
C PRO A 149 -11.09 -5.66 7.96
N LYS A 150 -10.79 -5.43 9.25
CA LYS A 150 -10.59 -4.07 9.78
C LYS A 150 -9.50 -3.28 9.03
N ALA A 151 -8.40 -3.94 8.65
CA ALA A 151 -7.33 -3.31 7.88
C ALA A 151 -7.80 -2.84 6.50
N HIS A 152 -8.62 -3.66 5.81
CA HIS A 152 -9.22 -3.32 4.52
C HIS A 152 -10.20 -2.15 4.65
N GLN A 153 -11.04 -2.14 5.68
CA GLN A 153 -11.95 -1.01 5.96
C GLN A 153 -11.19 0.30 6.16
N ASN A 154 -10.16 0.28 7.00
CA ASN A 154 -9.37 1.48 7.30
C ASN A 154 -8.66 1.99 6.04
N LEU A 155 -8.05 1.11 5.25
CA LEU A 155 -7.41 1.47 3.99
C LEU A 155 -8.42 2.05 2.99
N LEU A 156 -9.59 1.43 2.84
CA LEU A 156 -10.64 1.89 1.95
C LEU A 156 -11.14 3.28 2.36
N GLN A 157 -11.43 3.50 3.65
CA GLN A 157 -11.89 4.79 4.16
C GLN A 157 -10.83 5.88 3.92
N PHE A 158 -9.57 5.58 4.20
CA PHE A 158 -8.45 6.50 4.00
C PHE A 158 -8.27 6.88 2.52
N LEU A 159 -8.24 5.88 1.63
CA LEU A 159 -8.12 6.11 0.20
C LEU A 159 -9.34 6.85 -0.36
N SER A 160 -10.56 6.53 0.08
CA SER A 160 -11.77 7.19 -0.39
C SER A 160 -11.77 8.68 -0.05
N ALA A 161 -11.35 9.04 1.16
CA ALA A 161 -11.22 10.43 1.57
C ALA A 161 -10.19 11.18 0.70
N PHE A 162 -9.02 10.57 0.46
CA PHE A 162 -7.98 11.15 -0.37
C PHE A 162 -8.40 11.29 -1.84
N LEU A 163 -9.02 10.26 -2.44
CA LEU A 163 -9.49 10.32 -3.83
C LEU A 163 -10.63 11.33 -4.01
N LEU A 164 -11.51 11.49 -3.01
CA LEU A 164 -12.49 12.55 -3.01
C LEU A 164 -11.81 13.93 -3.02
N LYS A 165 -10.77 14.12 -2.20
CA LYS A 165 -9.97 15.35 -2.20
C LYS A 165 -9.30 15.60 -3.55
N VAL A 166 -8.75 14.59 -4.21
CA VAL A 166 -8.19 14.75 -5.57
C VAL A 166 -9.28 15.20 -6.55
N ALA A 167 -10.47 14.61 -6.46
CA ALA A 167 -11.60 14.96 -7.33
C ALA A 167 -12.12 16.39 -7.11
N THR A 168 -12.00 16.97 -5.91
CA THR A 168 -12.36 18.39 -5.70
C THR A 168 -11.47 19.36 -6.48
N TYR A 169 -10.27 18.91 -6.91
CA TYR A 169 -9.35 19.67 -7.77
C TYR A 169 -9.50 19.32 -9.27
N SER A 170 -10.55 18.60 -9.65
CA SER A 170 -10.78 18.15 -11.03
C SER A 170 -10.88 19.27 -12.06
N ALA A 171 -11.21 20.49 -11.66
CA ALA A 171 -11.16 21.67 -12.53
C ALA A 171 -9.74 21.99 -13.05
N VAL A 172 -8.70 21.59 -12.29
CA VAL A 172 -7.28 21.79 -12.64
C VAL A 172 -6.64 20.49 -13.08
N ASN A 173 -6.80 19.42 -12.30
CA ASN A 173 -6.12 18.15 -12.57
C ASN A 173 -6.84 17.25 -13.58
N PHE A 174 -8.08 17.58 -13.96
CA PHE A 174 -8.95 16.83 -14.90
C PHE A 174 -9.35 15.41 -14.46
N MET A 175 -9.19 15.08 -13.18
CA MET A 175 -9.51 13.77 -12.62
C MET A 175 -10.79 13.84 -11.77
N THR A 176 -11.95 13.65 -12.39
CA THR A 176 -13.23 13.50 -11.70
C THR A 176 -13.31 12.16 -10.95
N LEU A 177 -14.35 11.97 -10.12
CA LEU A 177 -14.59 10.69 -9.43
C LEU A 177 -14.72 9.53 -10.43
N GLU A 178 -15.37 9.73 -11.57
CA GLU A 178 -15.52 8.73 -12.63
C GLU A 178 -14.16 8.36 -13.24
N ASN A 179 -13.33 9.37 -13.54
CA ASN A 179 -11.98 9.14 -14.08
C ASN A 179 -11.10 8.38 -13.08
N LEU A 180 -11.18 8.73 -11.79
CA LEU A 180 -10.46 8.05 -10.73
C LEU A 180 -10.96 6.61 -10.55
N ALA A 181 -12.27 6.37 -10.61
CA ALA A 181 -12.85 5.03 -10.51
C ALA A 181 -12.36 4.10 -11.64
N ILE A 182 -12.26 4.61 -12.88
CA ILE A 182 -11.71 3.84 -14.01
C ILE A 182 -10.24 3.46 -13.76
N VAL A 183 -9.45 4.38 -13.22
CA VAL A 183 -8.01 4.17 -12.99
C VAL A 183 -7.75 3.25 -11.79
N PHE A 184 -8.52 3.38 -10.71
CA PHE A 184 -8.33 2.60 -9.48
C PHE A 184 -9.07 1.27 -9.48
N GLY A 185 -10.14 1.12 -10.27
CA GLY A 185 -10.95 -0.10 -10.33
C GLY A 185 -10.09 -1.36 -10.44
N PRO A 186 -9.21 -1.50 -11.44
CA PRO A 186 -8.36 -2.69 -11.60
C PRO A 186 -7.34 -2.95 -10.48
N ALA A 187 -7.09 -1.96 -9.61
CA ALA A 187 -6.19 -2.12 -8.45
C ALA A 187 -6.96 -2.42 -7.15
N LEU A 188 -8.23 -2.02 -7.07
CA LEU A 188 -9.09 -2.22 -5.91
C LEU A 188 -9.88 -3.54 -5.99
N PHE A 189 -10.21 -3.95 -7.22
CA PHE A 189 -10.90 -5.20 -7.56
C PHE A 189 -9.91 -6.10 -8.31
N LYS A 190 -9.94 -7.41 -8.02
CA LYS A 190 -9.15 -8.43 -8.75
C LYS A 190 -10.04 -9.32 -9.58
#